data_AF-A0A6H9LPY1-F1
#
_entry.id   AF-A0A6H9LPY1-F1
#
_cell.length_a   1.000
_cell.length_b   1.000
_cell.length_c   1.000
_cell.angle_alpha   90.00
_cell.angle_beta   90.00
_cell.angle_gamma   90.00
#
_symmetry.space_group_name_H-M   'P 1'
#
loop_
_entity.id
_entity.type
_entity.pdbx_description
1 polymer ?
#
loop_
_entity_poly.entity_id
_entity_poly.type
_entity_poly.pdbx_seq_one_letter_code
_entity_poly.pdbx_strand_id
1 'polypeptide(L)'
;LCKRGTKAHGKKSTSTNLRYKYGDNLNSDPKDSILIKKPEEWRLPKLGLATTYIIAKEDYYFVYPNNYNEMVRYFHNSFQHGGISIEEMVVPVAVMTPKV
;
A
#
# COMPACT_ATOMS: atom_id res chain seq x y z
N LEU A 1 -3.90 -12.11 -5.17
CA LEU A 1 -5.18 -11.65 -4.58
C LEU A 1 -4.92 -11.32 -3.11
N CYS A 2 -5.56 -10.26 -2.61
CA CYS A 2 -5.42 -9.84 -1.21
C CYS A 2 -6.11 -10.80 -0.25
N LYS A 3 -5.43 -11.26 0.81
CA LYS A 3 -5.99 -12.24 1.75
C LYS A 3 -5.90 -11.80 3.21
N ARG A 4 -4.85 -11.05 3.56
CA ARG A 4 -4.53 -10.70 4.94
C ARG A 4 -4.80 -9.22 5.20
N GLY A 5 -5.80 -8.91 6.02
CA GLY A 5 -6.03 -7.54 6.49
C GLY A 5 -5.00 -7.17 7.56
N THR A 6 -4.45 -5.96 7.49
CA THR A 6 -3.61 -5.37 8.53
C THR A 6 -4.16 -4.01 8.92
N LYS A 7 -4.08 -3.65 10.21
CA LYS A 7 -4.65 -2.39 10.70
C LYS A 7 -3.74 -1.23 10.31
N ALA A 8 -4.32 -0.21 9.70
CA ALA A 8 -3.65 1.08 9.52
C ALA A 8 -4.12 2.06 10.60
N HIS A 9 -3.17 2.73 11.23
CA HIS A 9 -3.39 3.84 12.16
C HIS A 9 -2.96 5.14 11.49
N GLY A 10 -3.75 6.20 11.69
CA GLY A 10 -3.48 7.51 11.10
C GLY A 10 -4.65 8.46 11.30
N LYS A 11 -4.49 9.71 10.85
CA LYS A 11 -5.57 10.72 10.88
C LYS A 11 -6.66 10.38 9.87
N LYS A 12 -7.90 10.86 10.10
CA LYS A 12 -9.04 10.67 9.16
C LYS A 12 -8.77 11.19 7.75
N SER A 13 -7.86 12.16 7.60
CA SER A 13 -7.45 12.74 6.32
C SER A 13 -6.45 11.88 5.53
N THR A 14 -6.02 10.72 6.03
CA THR A 14 -5.13 9.82 5.29
C THR A 14 -5.83 9.23 4.07
N SER A 15 -5.06 8.91 3.04
CA SER A 15 -5.59 8.36 1.80
C SER A 15 -6.36 7.05 1.99
N THR A 16 -7.30 6.78 1.08
CA THR A 16 -8.24 5.66 1.20
C THR A 16 -7.74 4.35 0.61
N ASN A 17 -6.70 4.36 -0.24
CA ASN A 17 -6.16 3.16 -0.89
C ASN A 17 -5.80 2.05 0.13
N LEU A 18 -6.05 0.79 -0.25
CA LEU A 18 -5.93 -0.37 0.62
C LEU A 18 -4.53 -1.01 0.56
N ARG A 19 -3.72 -0.71 -0.44
CA ARG A 19 -2.39 -1.32 -0.64
C ARG A 19 -1.25 -0.37 -0.28
N TYR A 20 -1.50 0.92 -0.39
CA TYR A 20 -0.66 1.95 0.20
C TYR A 20 -1.51 3.04 0.83
N LYS A 21 -0.96 3.74 1.82
CA LYS A 21 -1.54 4.96 2.34
C LYS A 21 -0.50 6.05 2.44
N TYR A 22 -0.92 7.28 2.26
CA TYR A 22 -0.14 8.48 2.55
C TYR A 22 -0.93 9.42 3.45
N GLY A 23 -0.19 10.19 4.24
CA GLY A 23 -0.76 11.15 5.17
C GLY A 23 0.15 11.36 6.38
N ASP A 24 -0.42 11.97 7.40
CA ASP A 24 0.33 12.33 8.61
C ASP A 24 0.18 11.24 9.69
N ASN A 25 1.29 10.93 10.35
CA ASN A 25 1.41 9.99 11.46
C ASN A 25 0.83 8.58 11.15
N LEU A 26 1.16 8.03 9.98
CA LEU A 26 0.76 6.68 9.61
C LEU A 26 1.58 5.63 10.36
N ASN A 27 0.92 4.55 10.76
CA ASN A 27 1.58 3.39 11.36
C ASN A 27 0.78 2.09 11.09
N SER A 28 1.50 0.97 11.05
CA SER A 28 0.98 -0.38 10.81
C SER A 28 2.01 -1.42 11.28
N ASP A 29 1.64 -2.71 11.29
CA ASP A 29 2.59 -3.75 11.69
C ASP A 29 3.80 -3.80 10.71
N PRO A 30 5.04 -3.67 11.21
CA PRO A 30 6.25 -3.74 10.38
C PRO A 30 6.43 -5.09 9.66
N LYS A 31 5.81 -6.17 10.16
CA LYS A 31 5.81 -7.48 9.48
C LYS A 31 4.97 -7.44 8.20
N ASP A 32 3.89 -6.67 8.21
CA ASP A 32 2.89 -6.64 7.14
C ASP A 32 3.14 -5.50 6.14
N SER A 33 3.97 -4.53 6.50
CA SER A 33 4.12 -3.28 5.75
C SER A 33 5.49 -2.62 5.90
N ILE A 34 5.78 -1.65 5.04
CA ILE A 34 6.91 -0.72 5.18
C ILE A 34 6.36 0.66 5.53
N LEU A 35 6.91 1.28 6.59
CA LEU A 35 6.69 2.68 6.91
C LEU A 35 7.81 3.55 6.31
N ILE A 36 7.43 4.47 5.44
CA ILE A 36 8.33 5.44 4.81
C ILE A 36 8.10 6.79 5.47
N LYS A 37 9.10 7.25 6.25
CA LYS A 37 9.05 8.54 6.95
C LYS A 37 9.57 9.71 6.12
N LYS A 38 10.38 9.42 5.09
CA LYS A 38 10.99 10.39 4.18
C LYS A 38 10.65 10.01 2.75
N PRO A 39 9.53 10.52 2.20
CA PRO A 39 9.06 10.17 0.85
C PRO A 39 10.13 10.37 -0.23
N GLU A 40 10.95 11.41 -0.09
CA GLU A 40 11.99 11.78 -1.04
C GLU A 40 13.07 10.70 -1.24
N GLU A 41 13.42 9.95 -0.19
CA GLU A 41 14.40 8.84 -0.26
C GLU A 41 13.87 7.68 -1.12
N TRP A 42 12.54 7.62 -1.32
CA TRP A 42 11.83 6.63 -2.11
C TRP A 42 11.32 7.19 -3.44
N ARG A 43 11.73 8.42 -3.81
CA ARG A 43 11.24 9.14 -5.00
C ARG A 43 9.71 9.34 -5.01
N LEU A 44 9.10 9.44 -3.82
CA LEU A 44 7.68 9.72 -3.64
C LEU A 44 7.43 11.22 -3.41
N PRO A 45 6.26 11.75 -3.78
CA PRO A 45 5.95 13.16 -3.57
C PRO A 45 5.80 13.49 -2.08
N LYS A 46 6.26 14.67 -1.70
CA LYS A 46 6.05 15.23 -0.36
C LYS A 46 4.88 16.20 -0.39
N LEU A 47 3.69 15.72 -0.03
CA LEU A 47 2.45 16.51 -0.07
C LEU A 47 2.34 17.54 1.08
N GLY A 48 3.19 17.41 2.11
CA GLY A 48 3.30 18.30 3.25
C GLY A 48 4.50 17.93 4.11
N LEU A 49 4.79 18.76 5.13
CA LEU A 49 5.98 18.55 5.98
C LEU A 49 5.98 17.21 6.71
N ALA A 50 4.80 16.74 7.12
CA ALA A 50 4.61 15.51 7.89
C ALA A 50 4.14 14.32 7.04
N THR A 51 4.26 14.38 5.72
CA THR A 51 3.83 13.27 4.85
C THR A 51 4.67 12.03 5.11
N THR A 52 3.99 10.96 5.49
CA THR A 52 4.51 9.60 5.61
C THR A 52 3.73 8.67 4.68
N TYR A 53 4.31 7.52 4.35
CA TYR A 53 3.64 6.47 3.59
C TYR A 53 3.71 5.15 4.33
N ILE A 54 2.68 4.32 4.22
CA ILE A 54 2.75 2.89 4.52
C ILE A 54 2.42 2.11 3.26
N ILE A 55 3.22 1.10 2.93
CA ILE A 55 3.01 0.24 1.76
C ILE A 55 2.95 -1.22 2.20
N ALA A 56 1.90 -1.93 1.76
CA ALA A 56 1.63 -3.30 2.15
C ALA A 56 2.59 -4.28 1.45
N LYS A 57 3.08 -5.27 2.19
CA LYS A 57 3.88 -6.39 1.67
C LYS A 57 2.97 -7.50 1.16
N GLU A 58 3.47 -8.32 0.23
CA GLU A 58 2.81 -9.55 -0.22
C GLU A 58 1.30 -9.38 -0.55
N ASP A 59 0.44 -10.26 -0.04
CA ASP A 59 -1.02 -10.22 -0.17
C ASP A 59 -1.72 -9.48 0.99
N TYR A 60 -1.00 -8.63 1.73
CA TYR A 60 -1.60 -7.78 2.76
C TYR A 60 -2.36 -6.59 2.17
N TYR A 61 -3.31 -6.08 2.94
CA TYR A 61 -4.01 -4.83 2.65
C TYR A 61 -4.43 -4.14 3.94
N PHE A 62 -4.47 -2.81 3.92
CA PHE A 62 -4.82 -1.96 5.04
C PHE A 62 -6.33 -1.86 5.23
N VAL A 63 -6.76 -2.05 6.46
CA VAL A 63 -8.14 -1.83 6.90
C VAL A 63 -8.16 -0.87 8.08
N TYR A 64 -9.18 -0.01 8.13
CA TYR A 64 -9.34 0.91 9.25
C TYR A 64 -9.90 0.17 10.48
N PRO A 65 -9.52 0.55 11.71
CA PRO A 65 -9.92 -0.17 12.92
C PRO A 65 -11.44 -0.23 13.15
N ASN A 66 -12.17 0.84 12.81
CA ASN A 66 -13.57 1.00 13.20
C ASN A 66 -14.51 -0.08 12.63
N ASN A 67 -14.27 -0.57 11.42
CA ASN A 67 -15.08 -1.60 10.74
C ASN A 67 -14.22 -2.78 10.25
N TYR A 68 -13.22 -3.17 11.03
CA TYR A 68 -12.21 -4.16 10.61
C TYR A 68 -12.80 -5.45 10.01
N ASN A 69 -13.71 -6.12 10.73
CA ASN A 69 -14.24 -7.43 10.31
C ASN A 69 -15.06 -7.34 9.02
N GLU A 70 -15.87 -6.28 8.86
CA GLU A 70 -16.67 -6.04 7.66
C GLU A 70 -15.77 -5.78 6.45
N MET A 71 -14.78 -4.88 6.61
CA MET A 71 -13.83 -4.57 5.55
C MET A 71 -12.99 -5.79 5.16
N VAL A 72 -12.55 -6.59 6.13
CA VAL A 72 -11.81 -7.83 5.86
C VAL A 72 -12.67 -8.80 5.04
N ARG A 73 -13.93 -9.01 5.42
CA ARG A 73 -14.85 -9.86 4.65
C ARG A 73 -15.08 -9.32 3.23
N TYR A 74 -15.28 -8.01 3.09
CA TYR A 74 -15.57 -7.36 1.82
C TYR A 74 -14.38 -7.42 0.84
N PHE A 75 -13.16 -7.21 1.33
CA PHE A 75 -11.95 -7.16 0.48
C PHE A 75 -11.17 -8.49 0.40
N HIS A 76 -11.60 -9.52 1.13
CA HIS A 76 -10.97 -10.83 1.05
C HIS A 76 -11.04 -11.41 -0.37
N ASN A 77 -9.92 -11.94 -0.86
CA ASN A 77 -9.72 -12.41 -2.23
C ASN A 77 -9.97 -11.37 -3.34
N SER A 78 -10.04 -10.08 -3.01
CA SER A 78 -10.12 -9.04 -4.03
C SER A 78 -8.78 -8.87 -4.76
N PHE A 79 -8.85 -8.46 -6.02
CA PHE A 79 -7.69 -8.05 -6.79
C PHE A 79 -7.39 -6.57 -6.47
N GLN A 80 -6.27 -6.32 -5.82
CA GLN A 80 -5.79 -4.98 -5.48
C GLN A 80 -4.31 -4.87 -5.87
N HIS A 81 -3.84 -3.65 -6.05
CA HIS A 81 -2.46 -3.35 -6.42
C HIS A 81 -1.96 -2.06 -5.77
N GLY A 82 -0.67 -1.80 -5.87
CA GLY A 82 0.02 -0.64 -5.30
C GLY A 82 0.77 -0.96 -4.01
N GLY A 83 0.93 -2.24 -3.68
CA GLY A 83 1.83 -2.71 -2.63
C GLY A 83 3.25 -2.86 -3.17
N ILE A 84 4.05 -3.64 -2.44
CA ILE A 84 5.43 -4.00 -2.79
C ILE A 84 5.61 -5.53 -2.86
N SER A 85 4.59 -6.26 -3.32
CA SER A 85 4.78 -7.70 -3.60
C SER A 85 5.75 -7.90 -4.76
N ILE A 86 6.34 -9.09 -4.86
CA ILE A 86 7.33 -9.36 -5.92
C ILE A 86 6.73 -9.21 -7.31
N GLU A 87 5.46 -9.56 -7.49
CA GLU A 87 4.73 -9.42 -8.75
C GLU A 87 4.40 -7.97 -9.10
N GLU A 88 4.35 -7.07 -8.10
CA GLU A 88 4.15 -5.64 -8.31
C GLU A 88 5.48 -4.93 -8.60
N MET A 89 6.60 -5.44 -8.08
CA MET A 89 7.93 -4.84 -8.22
C MET A 89 8.71 -5.37 -9.42
N VAL A 90 8.52 -6.64 -9.78
CA VAL A 90 9.19 -7.31 -10.90
C VAL A 90 8.17 -7.53 -12.01
N VAL A 91 8.26 -6.70 -13.05
CA VAL A 91 7.33 -6.74 -14.19
C VAL A 91 8.00 -7.27 -15.44
N PRO A 92 7.29 -8.03 -16.29
CA PRO A 92 7.84 -8.48 -17.57
C PRO A 92 8.08 -7.28 -18.49
N VAL A 93 9.20 -7.33 -19.21
CA VAL A 93 9.56 -6.32 -20.22
C VAL A 93 9.80 -7.05 -21.54
N ALA A 94 9.11 -6.61 -22.58
CA ALA A 94 9.31 -7.08 -23.94
C ALA A 94 9.85 -5.94 -24.81
N VAL A 95 10.92 -6.21 -25.56
CA VAL A 95 11.48 -5.28 -26.55
C VAL A 95 11.15 -5.86 -27.92
N MET A 96 10.45 -5.08 -28.75
CA MET A 96 9.99 -5.52 -30.08
C MET A 96 10.74 -4.76 -31.17
N THR A 97 11.09 -5.47 -32.23
CA THR A 97 11.60 -4.86 -33.46
C THR A 97 10.47 -4.65 -34.45
N PRO A 98 10.42 -3.50 -35.15
CA PRO A 98 9.45 -3.29 -36.22
C PRO A 98 9.57 -4.38 -37.29
N LYS A 99 8.43 -4.79 -37.85
CA LYS A 99 8.43 -5.63 -39.05
C LYS A 99 8.83 -4.73 -40.23
N VAL A 100 9.90 -5.11 -40.92
CA VAL A 100 10.29 -4.50 -42.20
C VAL A 100 9.29 -4.92 -43.27
#